data_AF-A0A840IDN0-F1
#
_entry.id   AF-A0A840IDN0-F1
#
_cell.length_a   1.000
_cell.length_b   1.000
_cell.length_c   1.000
_cell.angle_alpha   90.00
_cell.angle_beta   90.00
_cell.angle_gamma   90.00
#
_symmetry.space_group_name_H-M   'P 1'
#
loop_
_entity.id
_entity.type
_entity.pdbx_description
1 polymer ?
#
loop_
_entity_poly.entity_id
_entity_poly.type
_entity_poly.pdbx_seq_one_letter_code
_entity_poly.pdbx_strand_id
1 'polypeptide(L)'
;MTALVLALVLPWAVGALLLLADGRRRRWGWTAVAAVAANLAALVVLAVKVLPDGHETVVTGGWEGGIGIVVRADALGVTFALLSSFVVLAALVHEVLDGVRSRTFPALVVLLCTGLTGLFLTGDVFNFYVFFELAMISAYVLTAYGDDRHQLGAALIFAVVNLVGSFLFLIAVAAMYHVTGTLSMEQVAERMAGVEPNAAILIAVTFFVAFGTKLGLFPFHFWLPAVYAGTRPAVAAILSGALANIGAYGLLRFGAGLLPEELELGSTVLIVIGSASVIYGALLAVSRRDPAEMLAYSSIGQAGYVLVALGLGGPVGLAAAVLYAILNALSKALLFLSGALRGALVAGAFAVGALSLAGMPPAAGFLGKLALFHTGVEEGSVALIVLLFCGGALAFVYAFQLYQHEFWRGSRVKAGTGLEEAAAASAKELAAGRELPIAGGAAGSDVAAEPAASPVAVRAVSVVLALIVLALGLWPEPLLSLSSDAAAVLHGGAR
;
A
#
# COMPACT_ATOMS: atom_id res chain seq x y z
N MET A 1 18.41 10.54 -22.88
CA MET A 1 17.33 9.66 -22.37
C MET A 1 16.23 10.55 -21.84
N THR A 2 14.97 10.31 -22.21
CA THR A 2 13.84 11.03 -21.62
C THR A 2 13.70 10.68 -20.13
N ALA A 3 13.00 11.53 -19.36
CA ALA A 3 12.72 11.27 -17.96
C ALA A 3 11.99 9.93 -17.76
N LEU A 4 11.11 9.57 -18.71
CA LEU A 4 10.39 8.31 -18.77
C LEU A 4 11.32 7.09 -18.77
N VAL A 5 12.29 7.07 -19.68
CA VAL A 5 13.25 5.94 -19.79
C VAL A 5 14.18 5.91 -18.56
N LEU A 6 14.57 7.09 -18.05
CA LEU A 6 15.43 7.17 -16.87
C LEU A 6 14.74 6.59 -15.62
N ALA A 7 13.45 6.90 -15.40
CA ALA A 7 12.66 6.37 -14.30
C ALA A 7 12.61 4.82 -14.31
N LEU A 8 12.66 4.20 -15.50
CA LEU A 8 12.63 2.75 -15.60
C LEU A 8 14.01 2.09 -15.49
N VAL A 9 14.97 2.56 -16.29
CA VAL A 9 16.27 1.90 -16.46
C VAL A 9 17.19 2.09 -15.26
N LEU A 10 17.14 3.26 -14.62
CA LEU A 10 18.01 3.57 -13.49
C LEU A 10 17.80 2.64 -12.29
N PRO A 11 16.58 2.52 -11.70
CA PRO A 11 16.38 1.61 -10.58
C PRO A 11 16.58 0.15 -11.00
N TRP A 12 16.25 -0.24 -12.24
CA TRP A 12 16.50 -1.60 -12.72
C TRP A 12 17.99 -1.96 -12.69
N ALA A 13 18.83 -1.12 -13.30
CA ALA A 13 20.27 -1.35 -13.38
C ALA A 13 20.92 -1.33 -11.99
N VAL A 14 20.56 -0.36 -11.13
CA VAL A 14 21.09 -0.28 -9.77
C VAL A 14 20.62 -1.46 -8.93
N GLY A 15 19.36 -1.85 -9.02
CA GLY A 15 18.80 -3.00 -8.31
C GLY A 15 19.52 -4.30 -8.67
N ALA A 16 19.76 -4.54 -9.96
CA ALA A 16 20.51 -5.70 -10.45
C ALA A 16 21.95 -5.72 -9.94
N LEU A 17 22.65 -4.58 -9.97
CA LEU A 17 24.02 -4.47 -9.43
C LEU A 17 24.06 -4.67 -7.91
N LEU A 18 23.06 -4.21 -7.18
CA LEU A 18 22.96 -4.37 -5.73
C LEU A 18 22.74 -5.82 -5.30
N LEU A 19 22.23 -6.71 -6.15
CA LEU A 19 22.15 -8.15 -5.85
C LEU A 19 23.54 -8.77 -5.61
N LEU A 20 24.57 -8.25 -6.28
CA LEU A 20 25.96 -8.67 -6.11
C LEU A 20 26.58 -8.12 -4.81
N ALA A 21 25.98 -7.08 -4.22
CA ALA A 21 26.46 -6.43 -3.02
C ALA A 21 25.97 -7.12 -1.72
N ASP A 22 26.58 -6.74 -0.59
CA ASP A 22 26.10 -7.14 0.74
C ASP A 22 25.31 -6.00 1.38
N GLY A 23 23.97 -6.04 1.24
CA GLY A 23 23.05 -5.01 1.73
C GLY A 23 23.14 -4.69 3.22
N ARG A 24 23.75 -5.58 4.04
CA ARG A 24 24.04 -5.29 5.46
C ARG A 24 25.04 -4.16 5.65
N ARG A 25 25.88 -3.87 4.65
CA ARG A 25 26.80 -2.73 4.69
C ARG A 25 26.03 -1.45 4.39
N ARG A 26 26.08 -0.50 5.33
CA ARG A 26 25.35 0.77 5.28
C ARG A 26 25.49 1.55 3.96
N ARG A 27 26.66 1.51 3.30
CA ARG A 27 26.88 2.15 2.00
C ARG A 27 25.92 1.67 0.91
N TRP A 28 25.59 0.37 0.88
CA TRP A 28 24.73 -0.21 -0.13
C TRP A 28 23.24 0.07 0.13
N GLY A 29 22.87 0.25 1.40
CA GLY A 29 21.60 0.83 1.78
C GLY A 29 21.45 2.26 1.26
N TRP A 30 22.46 3.11 1.44
CA TRP A 30 22.41 4.50 0.93
C TRP A 30 22.47 4.61 -0.59
N THR A 31 23.14 3.71 -1.30
CA THR A 31 23.06 3.67 -2.78
C THR A 31 21.66 3.29 -3.24
N ALA A 32 20.97 2.38 -2.53
CA ALA A 32 19.58 2.06 -2.83
C ALA A 32 18.67 3.27 -2.58
N VAL A 33 18.86 3.99 -1.46
CA VAL A 33 18.14 5.24 -1.17
C VAL A 33 18.37 6.26 -2.27
N ALA A 34 19.62 6.46 -2.73
CA ALA A 34 19.93 7.38 -3.80
C ALA A 34 19.25 7.00 -5.12
N ALA A 35 19.18 5.70 -5.45
CA ALA A 35 18.51 5.22 -6.66
C ALA A 35 16.99 5.46 -6.61
N VAL A 36 16.33 5.15 -5.49
CA VAL A 36 14.89 5.39 -5.33
C VAL A 36 14.58 6.90 -5.29
N ALA A 37 15.47 7.71 -4.68
CA ALA A 37 15.33 9.17 -4.68
C ALA A 37 15.47 9.76 -6.10
N ALA A 38 16.42 9.25 -6.90
CA ALA A 38 16.58 9.64 -8.29
C ALA A 38 15.38 9.20 -9.15
N ASN A 39 14.83 8.01 -8.91
CA ASN A 39 13.58 7.56 -9.52
C ASN A 39 12.43 8.52 -9.20
N LEU A 40 12.23 8.85 -7.92
CA LEU A 40 11.20 9.79 -7.49
C LEU A 40 11.38 11.16 -8.14
N ALA A 41 12.61 11.67 -8.24
CA ALA A 41 12.89 12.93 -8.92
C ALA A 41 12.55 12.88 -10.42
N ALA A 42 12.89 11.79 -11.11
CA ALA A 42 12.51 11.59 -12.51
C ALA A 42 10.99 11.54 -12.68
N LEU A 43 10.26 10.88 -11.77
CA LEU A 43 8.80 10.85 -11.75
C LEU A 43 8.19 12.22 -11.50
N VAL A 44 8.79 13.06 -10.64
CA VAL A 44 8.32 14.45 -10.43
C VAL A 44 8.50 15.28 -11.71
N VAL A 45 9.66 15.16 -12.38
CA VAL A 45 9.88 15.83 -13.68
C VAL A 45 8.87 15.37 -14.73
N LEU A 46 8.56 14.07 -14.75
CA LEU A 46 7.57 13.49 -15.65
C LEU A 46 6.15 14.00 -15.33
N ALA A 47 5.79 14.11 -14.05
CA ALA A 47 4.50 14.64 -13.62
C ALA A 47 4.29 16.08 -14.07
N VAL A 48 5.31 16.93 -13.91
CA VAL A 48 5.25 18.34 -14.33
C VAL A 48 5.02 18.47 -15.84
N LYS A 49 5.50 17.51 -16.64
CA LYS A 49 5.28 17.48 -18.09
C LYS A 49 3.92 16.90 -18.49
N VAL A 50 3.51 15.82 -17.84
CA VAL A 50 2.35 15.02 -18.25
C VAL A 50 1.03 15.60 -17.75
N LEU A 51 1.01 16.24 -16.58
CA LEU A 51 -0.24 16.81 -16.04
C LEU A 51 -0.84 17.92 -16.92
N PRO A 52 -0.05 18.81 -17.55
CA PRO A 52 -0.57 19.79 -18.51
C PRO A 52 -0.83 19.22 -19.91
N ASP A 53 0.10 18.41 -20.43
CA ASP A 53 0.16 18.01 -21.86
C ASP A 53 -0.49 16.63 -22.15
N GLY A 54 -1.10 16.00 -21.15
CA GLY A 54 -1.90 14.77 -21.27
C GLY A 54 -1.10 13.48 -21.06
N HIS A 55 -0.12 13.18 -21.93
CA HIS A 55 0.68 11.95 -21.83
C HIS A 55 2.02 12.01 -22.59
N GLU A 56 3.02 11.25 -22.14
CA GLU A 56 4.30 11.01 -22.83
C GLU A 56 4.42 9.53 -23.19
N THR A 57 4.77 9.21 -24.44
CA THR A 57 4.94 7.84 -24.92
C THR A 57 6.30 7.61 -25.57
N VAL A 58 6.84 6.41 -25.37
CA VAL A 58 8.04 5.92 -26.05
C VAL A 58 7.79 4.48 -26.50
N VAL A 59 7.98 4.23 -27.80
CA VAL A 59 7.95 2.87 -28.36
C VAL A 59 9.34 2.25 -28.24
N THR A 60 9.44 1.15 -27.52
CA THR A 60 10.72 0.47 -27.28
C THR A 60 11.25 -0.10 -28.60
N GLY A 61 12.55 0.12 -28.87
CA GLY A 61 13.23 -0.46 -30.04
C GLY A 61 12.91 0.20 -31.39
N GLY A 62 12.05 1.23 -31.44
CA GLY A 62 11.72 1.95 -32.67
C GLY A 62 10.96 1.12 -33.71
N TRP A 63 10.31 0.03 -33.28
CA TRP A 63 9.51 -0.82 -34.16
C TRP A 63 8.25 -0.08 -34.66
N GLU A 64 8.03 -0.08 -35.98
CA GLU A 64 6.85 0.51 -36.61
C GLU A 64 5.60 -0.40 -36.47
N GLY A 65 4.41 0.16 -36.71
CA GLY A 65 3.16 -0.62 -36.82
C GLY A 65 2.55 -1.12 -35.52
N GLY A 66 2.93 -0.57 -34.36
CA GLY A 66 2.35 -0.94 -33.06
C GLY A 66 2.79 -2.31 -32.54
N ILE A 67 3.88 -2.87 -33.07
CA ILE A 67 4.47 -4.14 -32.63
C ILE A 67 5.37 -3.94 -31.40
N GLY A 68 5.95 -2.75 -31.23
CA GLY A 68 6.82 -2.43 -30.11
C GLY A 68 6.08 -2.21 -28.80
N ILE A 69 6.73 -2.56 -27.69
CA ILE A 69 6.21 -2.30 -26.33
C ILE A 69 6.17 -0.78 -26.10
N VAL A 70 4.97 -0.26 -25.86
CA VAL A 70 4.74 1.14 -25.53
C VAL A 70 4.97 1.37 -24.04
N VAL A 71 5.91 2.25 -23.71
CA VAL A 71 6.03 2.86 -22.37
C VAL A 71 5.24 4.15 -22.42
N ARG A 72 4.25 4.31 -21.54
CA ARG A 72 3.30 5.43 -21.54
C ARG A 72 3.19 5.99 -20.13
N ALA A 73 3.40 7.29 -20.00
CA ALA A 73 3.12 8.04 -18.78
C ALA A 73 1.91 8.95 -19.00
N ASP A 74 0.85 8.71 -18.25
CA ASP A 74 -0.32 9.58 -18.15
C ASP A 74 -0.55 9.98 -16.68
N ALA A 75 -1.53 10.85 -16.43
CA ALA A 75 -1.79 11.36 -15.09
C ALA A 75 -2.05 10.24 -14.06
N LEU A 76 -2.78 9.19 -14.43
CA LEU A 76 -3.05 8.06 -13.55
C LEU A 76 -1.76 7.29 -13.22
N GLY A 77 -1.00 6.90 -14.25
CA GLY A 77 0.26 6.15 -14.10
C GLY A 77 1.28 6.91 -13.25
N VAL A 78 1.50 8.19 -13.54
CA VAL A 78 2.49 9.00 -12.81
C VAL A 78 2.04 9.23 -11.37
N THR A 79 0.74 9.40 -11.09
CA THR A 79 0.21 9.54 -9.74
C THR A 79 0.54 8.34 -8.86
N PHE A 80 0.25 7.13 -9.34
CA PHE A 80 0.51 5.91 -8.59
C PHE A 80 2.01 5.55 -8.52
N ALA A 81 2.79 5.89 -9.56
CA ALA A 81 4.25 5.74 -9.54
C ALA A 81 4.90 6.65 -8.49
N LEU A 82 4.50 7.93 -8.43
CA LEU A 82 4.97 8.90 -7.43
C LEU A 82 4.67 8.42 -6.02
N LEU A 83 3.41 8.05 -5.76
CA LEU A 83 2.95 7.57 -4.46
C LEU A 83 3.76 6.35 -4.00
N SER A 84 3.85 5.33 -4.86
CA SER A 84 4.55 4.09 -4.53
C SER A 84 6.05 4.31 -4.36
N SER A 85 6.69 5.11 -5.22
CA SER A 85 8.12 5.43 -5.08
C SER A 85 8.40 6.25 -3.81
N PHE A 86 7.50 7.15 -3.42
CA PHE A 86 7.62 7.91 -2.17
C PHE A 86 7.51 7.00 -0.93
N VAL A 87 6.51 6.12 -0.88
CA VAL A 87 6.35 5.17 0.23
C VAL A 87 7.55 4.22 0.33
N VAL A 88 8.02 3.69 -0.81
CA VAL A 88 9.22 2.86 -0.86
C VAL A 88 10.45 3.60 -0.35
N LEU A 89 10.63 4.87 -0.74
CA LEU A 89 11.73 5.70 -0.25
C LEU A 89 11.67 5.88 1.26
N ALA A 90 10.51 6.23 1.81
CA ALA A 90 10.33 6.44 3.24
C ALA A 90 10.64 5.17 4.05
N ALA A 91 10.12 4.01 3.60
CA ALA A 91 10.38 2.73 4.25
C ALA A 91 11.83 2.27 4.12
N LEU A 92 12.47 2.51 2.98
CA LEU A 92 13.88 2.18 2.75
C LEU A 92 14.80 3.05 3.63
N VAL A 93 14.54 4.35 3.71
CA VAL A 93 15.29 5.26 4.61
C VAL A 93 15.11 4.81 6.06
N HIS A 94 13.88 4.48 6.47
CA HIS A 94 13.62 3.96 7.82
C HIS A 94 14.47 2.71 8.13
N GLU A 95 14.47 1.69 7.27
CA GLU A 95 15.22 0.45 7.52
C GLU A 95 16.74 0.65 7.42
N VAL A 96 17.23 1.52 6.53
CA VAL A 96 18.68 1.86 6.44
C VAL A 96 19.17 2.59 7.70
N LEU A 97 18.30 3.36 8.35
CA LEU A 97 18.60 4.03 9.63
C LEU A 97 18.47 3.09 10.84
N ASP A 98 17.54 2.12 10.82
CA ASP A 98 17.40 1.09 11.88
C ASP A 98 18.54 0.06 11.81
N GLY A 99 18.95 -0.29 10.60
CA GLY A 99 20.03 -1.26 10.33
C GLY A 99 19.54 -2.44 9.51
N VAL A 100 19.97 -2.50 8.24
CA VAL A 100 19.61 -3.58 7.30
C VAL A 100 20.17 -4.92 7.76
N ARG A 101 19.29 -5.92 7.87
CA ARG A 101 19.59 -7.26 8.44
C ARG A 101 19.91 -8.32 7.39
N SER A 102 19.42 -8.14 6.18
CA SER A 102 19.57 -9.09 5.07
C SER A 102 20.44 -8.52 3.97
N ARG A 103 21.27 -9.38 3.39
CA ARG A 103 22.11 -9.06 2.25
C ARG A 103 21.29 -8.56 1.05
N THR A 104 20.13 -9.15 0.79
CA THR A 104 19.36 -8.89 -0.43
C THR A 104 18.35 -7.75 -0.30
N PHE A 105 18.09 -7.27 0.93
CA PHE A 105 17.02 -6.30 1.20
C PHE A 105 17.12 -5.02 0.32
N PRO A 106 18.25 -4.28 0.25
CA PRO A 106 18.30 -3.06 -0.55
C PRO A 106 18.09 -3.31 -2.05
N ALA A 107 18.60 -4.44 -2.56
CA ALA A 107 18.43 -4.82 -3.96
C ALA A 107 16.96 -5.15 -4.28
N LEU A 108 16.32 -5.96 -3.43
CA LEU A 108 14.91 -6.35 -3.62
C LEU A 108 13.96 -5.15 -3.51
N VAL A 109 14.24 -4.19 -2.62
CA VAL A 109 13.44 -2.96 -2.52
C VAL A 109 13.54 -2.11 -3.79
N VAL A 110 14.74 -1.99 -4.37
CA VAL A 110 14.95 -1.24 -5.63
C VAL A 110 14.34 -1.98 -6.83
N LEU A 111 14.42 -3.31 -6.87
CA LEU A 111 13.77 -4.12 -7.92
C LEU A 111 12.24 -4.08 -7.80
N LEU A 112 11.70 -4.08 -6.58
CA LEU A 112 10.28 -3.85 -6.34
C LEU A 112 9.85 -2.46 -6.83
N CYS A 113 10.65 -1.42 -6.54
CA CYS A 113 10.41 -0.07 -7.04
C CYS A 113 10.44 0.00 -8.57
N THR A 114 11.33 -0.76 -9.20
CA THR A 114 11.41 -0.90 -10.66
C THR A 114 10.14 -1.53 -11.22
N GLY A 115 9.69 -2.66 -10.65
CA GLY A 115 8.46 -3.33 -11.05
C GLY A 115 7.24 -2.42 -10.90
N LEU A 116 7.11 -1.72 -9.77
CA LEU A 116 6.02 -0.76 -9.58
C LEU A 116 6.07 0.39 -10.60
N THR A 117 7.24 0.98 -10.82
CA THR A 117 7.39 2.09 -11.77
C THR A 117 7.07 1.65 -13.19
N GLY A 118 7.59 0.50 -13.64
CA GLY A 118 7.30 -0.03 -14.97
C GLY A 118 5.83 -0.41 -15.17
N LEU A 119 5.19 -0.97 -14.13
CA LEU A 119 3.77 -1.34 -14.16
C LEU A 119 2.86 -0.13 -14.32
N PHE A 120 3.15 0.98 -13.64
CA PHE A 120 2.34 2.19 -13.76
C PHE A 120 2.63 2.99 -15.03
N LEU A 121 3.79 2.80 -15.66
CA LEU A 121 4.22 3.55 -16.85
C LEU A 121 4.21 2.72 -18.14
N THR A 122 3.48 1.61 -18.18
CA THR A 122 3.33 0.78 -19.39
C THR A 122 2.02 1.09 -20.12
N GLY A 123 2.11 1.12 -21.45
CA GLY A 123 0.96 1.15 -22.36
C GLY A 123 0.63 -0.22 -22.96
N ASP A 124 1.27 -1.29 -22.50
CA ASP A 124 1.07 -2.66 -22.97
C ASP A 124 0.62 -3.58 -21.82
N VAL A 125 -0.42 -4.37 -22.08
CA VAL A 125 -1.10 -5.24 -21.10
C VAL A 125 -0.22 -6.40 -20.64
N PHE A 126 0.55 -7.03 -21.53
CA PHE A 126 1.44 -8.12 -21.16
C PHE A 126 2.68 -7.59 -20.43
N ASN A 127 3.18 -6.44 -20.85
CA ASN A 127 4.29 -5.78 -20.16
C ASN A 127 3.89 -5.31 -18.75
N PHE A 128 2.62 -4.94 -18.54
CA PHE A 128 2.07 -4.76 -17.19
C PHE A 128 2.22 -6.02 -16.35
N TYR A 129 1.87 -7.20 -16.89
CA TYR A 129 2.06 -8.50 -16.23
C TYR A 129 3.53 -8.78 -15.90
N VAL A 130 4.46 -8.47 -16.81
CA VAL A 130 5.90 -8.67 -16.56
C VAL A 130 6.39 -7.81 -15.38
N PHE A 131 6.04 -6.53 -15.35
CA PHE A 131 6.42 -5.64 -14.25
C PHE A 131 5.69 -5.96 -12.93
N PHE A 132 4.44 -6.42 -13.03
CA PHE A 132 3.68 -6.97 -11.92
C PHE A 132 4.46 -8.13 -11.27
N GLU A 133 4.88 -9.12 -12.05
CA GLU A 133 5.64 -10.27 -11.54
C GLU A 133 6.99 -9.86 -10.95
N LEU A 134 7.69 -8.90 -11.57
CA LEU A 134 8.95 -8.37 -11.02
C LEU A 134 8.75 -7.75 -9.63
N ALA A 135 7.69 -6.96 -9.45
CA ALA A 135 7.34 -6.37 -8.15
C ALA A 135 6.94 -7.46 -7.14
N MET A 136 6.13 -8.43 -7.56
CA MET A 136 5.58 -9.47 -6.70
C MET A 136 6.63 -10.46 -6.22
N ILE A 137 7.52 -10.93 -7.10
CA ILE A 137 8.63 -11.81 -6.72
C ILE A 137 9.53 -11.12 -5.68
N SER A 138 9.84 -9.84 -5.91
CA SER A 138 10.62 -9.05 -4.95
C SER A 138 9.89 -8.94 -3.61
N ALA A 139 8.57 -8.72 -3.63
CA ALA A 139 7.75 -8.62 -2.43
C ALA A 139 7.64 -9.94 -1.65
N TYR A 140 7.51 -11.09 -2.34
CA TYR A 140 7.45 -12.41 -1.70
C TYR A 140 8.72 -12.67 -0.87
N VAL A 141 9.89 -12.39 -1.44
CA VAL A 141 11.17 -12.56 -0.74
C VAL A 141 11.32 -11.53 0.38
N LEU A 142 10.86 -10.29 0.18
CA LEU A 142 10.86 -9.27 1.23
C LEU A 142 9.95 -9.63 2.42
N THR A 143 8.86 -10.36 2.21
CA THR A 143 7.99 -10.84 3.31
C THR A 143 8.74 -11.79 4.26
N ALA A 144 9.74 -12.53 3.77
CA ALA A 144 10.59 -13.39 4.59
C ALA A 144 11.73 -12.62 5.32
N TYR A 145 11.79 -11.29 5.19
CA TYR A 145 12.85 -10.47 5.76
C TYR A 145 12.83 -10.42 7.29
N GLY A 146 13.88 -10.96 7.92
CA GLY A 146 14.04 -11.06 9.37
C GLY A 146 14.37 -12.48 9.87
N ASP A 147 14.35 -13.46 8.96
CA ASP A 147 14.78 -14.85 9.17
C ASP A 147 13.99 -15.64 10.24
N ASP A 148 12.74 -15.24 10.53
CA ASP A 148 11.82 -15.99 11.39
C ASP A 148 11.03 -17.06 10.59
N ARG A 149 10.77 -18.23 11.19
CA ARG A 149 9.89 -19.27 10.64
C ARG A 149 8.49 -18.75 10.36
N HIS A 150 7.98 -17.85 11.21
CA HIS A 150 6.67 -17.24 11.00
C HIS A 150 6.64 -16.39 9.72
N GLN A 151 7.69 -15.59 9.48
CA GLN A 151 7.86 -14.76 8.28
C GLN A 151 7.96 -15.61 7.01
N LEU A 152 8.66 -16.74 7.07
CA LEU A 152 8.75 -17.66 5.94
C LEU A 152 7.37 -18.27 5.61
N GLY A 153 6.61 -18.68 6.62
CA GLY A 153 5.23 -19.16 6.42
C GLY A 153 4.33 -18.10 5.80
N ALA A 154 4.42 -16.86 6.28
CA ALA A 154 3.70 -15.72 5.71
C ALA A 154 4.10 -15.45 4.25
N ALA A 155 5.39 -15.53 3.91
CA ALA A 155 5.88 -15.38 2.54
C ALA A 155 5.36 -16.47 1.60
N LEU A 156 5.28 -17.72 2.06
CA LEU A 156 4.71 -18.83 1.30
C LEU A 156 3.21 -18.64 1.05
N ILE A 157 2.45 -18.27 2.08
CA ILE A 157 1.01 -17.94 1.92
C ILE A 157 0.84 -16.80 0.93
N PHE A 158 1.67 -15.75 1.05
CA PHE A 158 1.65 -14.61 0.16
C PHE A 158 1.88 -15.02 -1.30
N ALA A 159 2.95 -15.78 -1.54
CA ALA A 159 3.36 -16.23 -2.85
C ALA A 159 2.31 -17.14 -3.48
N VAL A 160 1.86 -18.20 -2.80
CA VAL A 160 0.92 -19.18 -3.37
C VAL A 160 -0.41 -18.51 -3.75
N VAL A 161 -0.99 -17.70 -2.85
CA VAL A 161 -2.30 -17.09 -3.10
C VAL A 161 -2.21 -16.03 -4.20
N ASN A 162 -1.17 -15.20 -4.20
CA ASN A 162 -1.04 -14.17 -5.23
C ASN A 162 -0.63 -14.75 -6.58
N LEU A 163 0.15 -15.84 -6.62
CA LEU A 163 0.48 -16.51 -7.88
C LEU A 163 -0.77 -17.07 -8.55
N VAL A 164 -1.76 -17.57 -7.80
CA VAL A 164 -3.07 -17.95 -8.36
C VAL A 164 -3.76 -16.74 -9.01
N GLY A 165 -3.80 -15.59 -8.33
CA GLY A 165 -4.33 -14.35 -8.91
C GLY A 165 -3.56 -13.91 -10.16
N SER A 166 -2.25 -14.15 -10.18
CA SER A 166 -1.36 -13.83 -11.31
C SER A 166 -1.61 -14.74 -12.51
N PHE A 167 -1.86 -16.03 -12.27
CA PHE A 167 -2.28 -16.96 -13.31
C PHE A 167 -3.63 -16.55 -13.93
N LEU A 168 -4.61 -16.16 -13.10
CA LEU A 168 -5.89 -15.63 -13.60
C LEU A 168 -5.68 -14.35 -14.41
N PHE A 169 -4.78 -13.46 -13.96
CA PHE A 169 -4.43 -12.27 -14.72
C PHE A 169 -3.87 -12.63 -16.11
N LEU A 170 -2.93 -13.57 -16.18
CA LEU A 170 -2.36 -14.02 -17.45
C LEU A 170 -3.40 -14.68 -18.38
N ILE A 171 -4.36 -15.44 -17.81
CA ILE A 171 -5.50 -15.99 -18.57
C ILE A 171 -6.34 -14.85 -19.18
N ALA A 172 -6.64 -13.82 -18.40
CA ALA A 172 -7.38 -12.66 -18.89
C ALA A 172 -6.61 -11.91 -20.01
N VAL A 173 -5.29 -11.76 -19.88
CA VAL A 173 -4.43 -11.20 -20.93
C VAL A 173 -4.47 -12.05 -22.21
N ALA A 174 -4.36 -13.38 -22.08
CA ALA A 174 -4.41 -14.27 -23.22
C ALA A 174 -5.78 -14.26 -23.92
N ALA A 175 -6.88 -14.22 -23.15
CA ALA A 175 -8.24 -14.13 -23.68
C ALA A 175 -8.49 -12.78 -24.37
N MET A 176 -8.05 -11.68 -23.77
CA MET A 176 -8.10 -10.35 -24.39
C MET A 176 -7.32 -10.32 -25.70
N TYR A 177 -6.09 -10.86 -25.73
CA TYR A 177 -5.30 -10.93 -26.95
C TYR A 177 -5.97 -11.80 -28.02
N HIS A 178 -6.63 -12.89 -27.63
CA HIS A 178 -7.34 -13.76 -28.56
C HIS A 178 -8.47 -13.03 -29.30
N VAL A 179 -9.22 -12.16 -28.61
CA VAL A 179 -10.37 -11.44 -29.20
C VAL A 179 -9.99 -10.11 -29.86
N THR A 180 -8.95 -9.43 -29.37
CA THR A 180 -8.52 -8.11 -29.89
C THR A 180 -7.36 -8.20 -30.88
N GLY A 181 -6.52 -9.24 -30.82
CA GLY A 181 -5.32 -9.41 -31.64
C GLY A 181 -4.19 -8.43 -31.34
N THR A 182 -4.21 -7.73 -30.20
CA THR A 182 -3.20 -6.74 -29.81
C THR A 182 -3.01 -6.70 -28.30
N LEU A 183 -1.86 -6.21 -27.84
CA LEU A 183 -1.52 -6.04 -26.43
C LEU A 183 -1.36 -4.57 -26.03
N SER A 184 -1.41 -3.65 -27.01
CA SER A 184 -1.41 -2.22 -26.77
C SER A 184 -2.74 -1.82 -26.11
N MET A 185 -2.66 -1.24 -24.91
CA MET A 185 -3.83 -0.81 -24.13
C MET A 185 -4.74 0.15 -24.93
N GLU A 186 -4.15 1.03 -25.74
CA GLU A 186 -4.89 1.98 -26.56
C GLU A 186 -5.73 1.26 -27.63
N GLN A 187 -5.11 0.35 -28.39
CA GLN A 187 -5.82 -0.42 -29.41
C GLN A 187 -6.81 -1.43 -28.80
N VAL A 188 -6.51 -1.95 -27.61
CA VAL A 188 -7.42 -2.81 -26.86
C VAL A 188 -8.69 -2.04 -26.53
N ALA A 189 -8.57 -0.84 -25.94
CA ALA A 189 -9.73 -0.01 -25.58
C ALA A 189 -10.63 0.27 -26.80
N GLU A 190 -10.05 0.52 -27.97
CA GLU A 190 -10.81 0.72 -29.22
C GLU A 190 -11.50 -0.56 -29.72
N ARG A 191 -10.80 -1.70 -29.69
CA ARG A 191 -11.30 -2.96 -30.26
C ARG A 191 -12.31 -3.67 -29.37
N MET A 192 -12.26 -3.47 -28.06
CA MET A 192 -13.17 -4.12 -27.12
C MET A 192 -14.64 -3.76 -27.39
N ALA A 193 -14.93 -2.56 -27.91
CA ALA A 193 -16.28 -2.14 -28.29
C ALA A 193 -16.93 -3.02 -29.39
N GLY A 194 -16.12 -3.75 -30.17
CA GLY A 194 -16.60 -4.67 -31.22
C GLY A 194 -16.60 -6.15 -30.80
N VAL A 195 -16.18 -6.47 -29.57
CA VAL A 195 -16.10 -7.84 -29.07
C VAL A 195 -17.49 -8.33 -28.65
N GLU A 196 -17.73 -9.63 -28.77
CA GLU A 196 -18.97 -10.26 -28.33
C GLU A 196 -19.18 -10.04 -26.81
N PRO A 197 -20.38 -9.59 -26.36
CA PRO A 197 -20.58 -9.16 -24.97
C PRO A 197 -20.25 -10.23 -23.92
N ASN A 198 -20.58 -11.50 -24.14
CA ASN A 198 -20.27 -12.54 -23.16
C ASN A 198 -18.76 -12.75 -23.00
N ALA A 199 -18.00 -12.72 -24.11
CA ALA A 199 -16.55 -12.79 -24.07
C ALA A 199 -15.94 -11.61 -23.32
N ALA A 200 -16.41 -10.38 -23.58
CA ALA A 200 -15.93 -9.18 -22.90
C ALA A 200 -16.21 -9.21 -21.39
N ILE A 201 -17.42 -9.61 -20.99
CA ILE A 201 -17.79 -9.79 -19.57
C ILE A 201 -16.91 -10.85 -18.89
N LEU A 202 -16.65 -11.99 -19.54
CA LEU A 202 -15.78 -13.03 -18.97
C LEU A 202 -14.35 -12.53 -18.76
N ILE A 203 -13.82 -11.74 -19.71
CA ILE A 203 -12.51 -11.09 -19.59
C ILE A 203 -12.51 -10.10 -18.43
N ALA A 204 -13.52 -9.23 -18.34
CA ALA A 204 -13.67 -8.24 -17.27
C ALA A 204 -13.75 -8.89 -15.88
N VAL A 205 -14.58 -9.93 -15.73
CA VAL A 205 -14.71 -10.69 -14.48
C VAL A 205 -13.38 -11.35 -14.11
N THR A 206 -12.64 -11.90 -15.08
CA THR A 206 -11.35 -12.54 -14.80
C THR A 206 -10.31 -11.51 -14.34
N PHE A 207 -10.24 -10.33 -14.97
CA PHE A 207 -9.42 -9.22 -14.47
C PHE A 207 -9.85 -8.76 -13.07
N PHE A 208 -11.16 -8.63 -12.82
CA PHE A 208 -11.69 -8.27 -11.52
C PHE A 208 -11.27 -9.26 -10.42
N VAL A 209 -11.39 -10.56 -10.67
CA VAL A 209 -10.97 -11.59 -9.68
C VAL A 209 -9.47 -11.54 -9.46
N ALA A 210 -8.67 -11.36 -10.51
CA ALA A 210 -7.22 -11.27 -10.41
C ALA A 210 -6.76 -10.06 -9.57
N PHE A 211 -7.23 -8.85 -9.93
CA PHE A 211 -6.90 -7.63 -9.19
C PHE A 211 -7.58 -7.57 -7.82
N GLY A 212 -8.77 -8.14 -7.67
CA GLY A 212 -9.46 -8.24 -6.39
C GLY A 212 -8.76 -9.16 -5.39
N THR A 213 -8.19 -10.26 -5.87
CA THR A 213 -7.28 -11.12 -5.09
C THR A 213 -6.04 -10.34 -4.64
N LYS A 214 -5.46 -9.56 -5.56
CA LYS A 214 -4.28 -8.73 -5.27
C LYS A 214 -4.56 -7.60 -4.27
N LEU A 215 -5.73 -6.96 -4.38
CA LEU A 215 -6.16 -5.87 -3.51
C LEU A 215 -6.57 -6.38 -2.12
N GLY A 216 -6.94 -7.66 -2.01
CA GLY A 216 -7.35 -8.29 -0.75
C GLY A 216 -8.77 -7.89 -0.34
N LEU A 217 -9.69 -7.86 -1.30
CA LEU A 217 -11.12 -7.62 -1.06
C LEU A 217 -11.77 -8.83 -0.40
N PHE A 218 -12.91 -8.66 0.27
CA PHE A 218 -13.77 -9.80 0.61
C PHE A 218 -14.35 -10.41 -0.68
N PRO A 219 -14.35 -11.74 -0.88
CA PRO A 219 -13.84 -12.80 -0.01
C PRO A 219 -12.39 -13.24 -0.32
N PHE A 220 -11.63 -12.53 -1.15
CA PHE A 220 -10.27 -12.88 -1.56
C PHE A 220 -9.15 -12.43 -0.59
N HIS A 221 -9.48 -12.06 0.65
CA HIS A 221 -8.58 -11.36 1.58
C HIS A 221 -7.73 -12.26 2.49
N PHE A 222 -7.95 -13.58 2.48
CA PHE A 222 -7.43 -14.51 3.51
C PHE A 222 -5.92 -14.48 3.72
N TRP A 223 -5.15 -14.11 2.71
CA TRP A 223 -3.69 -14.01 2.79
C TRP A 223 -3.21 -12.76 3.55
N LEU A 224 -3.98 -11.67 3.52
CA LEU A 224 -3.52 -10.34 3.89
C LEU A 224 -3.18 -10.20 5.39
N PRO A 225 -4.03 -10.67 6.34
CA PRO A 225 -3.70 -10.62 7.77
C PRO A 225 -2.43 -11.39 8.14
N ALA A 226 -2.24 -12.58 7.58
CA ALA A 226 -1.06 -13.41 7.84
C ALA A 226 0.24 -12.73 7.38
N VAL A 227 0.19 -12.00 6.26
CA VAL A 227 1.35 -11.34 5.67
C VAL A 227 1.69 -10.05 6.40
N TYR A 228 0.70 -9.20 6.66
CA TYR A 228 0.97 -7.87 7.23
C TYR A 228 1.32 -7.96 8.72
N ALA A 229 0.70 -8.87 9.46
CA ALA A 229 1.05 -9.10 10.87
C ALA A 229 2.41 -9.79 11.02
N GLY A 230 2.78 -10.64 10.06
CA GLY A 230 4.01 -11.43 10.13
C GLY A 230 5.28 -10.69 9.70
N THR A 231 5.20 -9.47 9.16
CA THR A 231 6.35 -8.78 8.54
C THR A 231 6.91 -7.63 9.36
N ARG A 232 8.15 -7.24 9.07
CA ARG A 232 8.78 -6.09 9.71
C ARG A 232 8.12 -4.77 9.28
N PRO A 233 8.12 -3.72 10.13
CA PRO A 233 7.46 -2.43 9.87
C PRO A 233 7.73 -1.82 8.49
N ALA A 234 9.00 -1.77 8.06
CA ALA A 234 9.35 -1.20 6.76
C ALA A 234 8.78 -2.02 5.58
N VAL A 235 8.79 -3.35 5.67
CA VAL A 235 8.21 -4.23 4.66
C VAL A 235 6.69 -4.08 4.66
N ALA A 236 6.04 -4.10 5.83
CA ALA A 236 4.59 -3.92 5.93
C ALA A 236 4.12 -2.56 5.36
N ALA A 237 4.91 -1.50 5.55
CA ALA A 237 4.67 -0.19 4.94
C ALA A 237 4.78 -0.23 3.41
N ILE A 238 5.79 -0.92 2.84
CA ILE A 238 5.92 -1.12 1.39
C ILE A 238 4.72 -1.93 0.85
N LEU A 239 4.39 -3.04 1.50
CA LEU A 239 3.30 -3.93 1.05
C LEU A 239 1.95 -3.20 1.06
N SER A 240 1.64 -2.50 2.15
CA SER A 240 0.35 -1.82 2.32
C SER A 240 0.22 -0.48 1.61
N GLY A 241 1.31 0.30 1.51
CA GLY A 241 1.29 1.66 0.99
C GLY A 241 1.80 1.81 -0.44
N ALA A 242 2.61 0.88 -0.95
CA ALA A 242 3.11 0.92 -2.33
C ALA A 242 2.57 -0.25 -3.16
N LEU A 243 2.73 -1.48 -2.68
CA LEU A 243 2.39 -2.68 -3.46
C LEU A 243 0.88 -2.91 -3.59
N ALA A 244 0.08 -2.56 -2.58
CA ALA A 244 -1.37 -2.70 -2.62
C ALA A 244 -2.02 -1.85 -3.74
N ASN A 245 -1.36 -0.76 -4.13
CA ASN A 245 -1.83 0.13 -5.19
C ASN A 245 -1.90 -0.55 -6.57
N ILE A 246 -1.19 -1.66 -6.78
CA ILE A 246 -1.32 -2.47 -7.99
C ILE A 246 -2.77 -2.89 -8.22
N GLY A 247 -3.47 -3.33 -7.17
CA GLY A 247 -4.85 -3.79 -7.28
C GLY A 247 -5.81 -2.64 -7.61
N ALA A 248 -5.68 -1.50 -6.92
CA ALA A 248 -6.49 -0.32 -7.17
C ALA A 248 -6.24 0.26 -8.58
N TYR A 249 -4.97 0.44 -8.96
CA TYR A 249 -4.60 0.91 -10.30
C TYR A 249 -5.05 -0.07 -11.38
N GLY A 250 -4.88 -1.38 -11.17
CA GLY A 250 -5.33 -2.41 -12.11
C GLY A 250 -6.83 -2.35 -12.36
N LEU A 251 -7.64 -2.26 -11.30
CA LEU A 251 -9.09 -2.11 -11.42
C LEU A 251 -9.50 -0.79 -12.10
N LEU A 252 -8.81 0.32 -11.81
CA LEU A 252 -9.05 1.60 -12.48
C LEU A 252 -8.68 1.54 -13.96
N ARG A 253 -7.45 1.08 -14.28
CA ARG A 253 -6.91 1.09 -15.64
C ARG A 253 -7.59 0.07 -16.54
N PHE A 254 -7.78 -1.16 -16.08
CA PHE A 254 -8.40 -2.23 -16.88
C PHE A 254 -9.93 -2.17 -16.82
N GLY A 255 -10.51 -1.88 -15.65
CA GLY A 255 -11.96 -1.73 -15.52
C GLY A 255 -12.44 -0.46 -16.19
N ALA A 256 -12.13 0.70 -15.62
CA ALA A 256 -12.64 1.96 -16.16
C ALA A 256 -11.98 2.37 -17.49
N GLY A 257 -10.69 2.09 -17.67
CA GLY A 257 -9.95 2.52 -18.86
C GLY A 257 -10.10 1.63 -20.09
N LEU A 258 -10.14 0.30 -19.92
CA LEU A 258 -10.20 -0.64 -21.06
C LEU A 258 -11.57 -1.29 -21.26
N LEU A 259 -12.37 -1.42 -20.20
CA LEU A 259 -13.62 -2.17 -20.17
C LEU A 259 -14.75 -1.35 -19.49
N PRO A 260 -14.99 -0.09 -19.90
CA PRO A 260 -15.92 0.80 -19.22
C PRO A 260 -17.36 0.29 -19.25
N GLU A 261 -17.80 -0.30 -20.37
CA GLU A 261 -19.16 -0.86 -20.50
C GLU A 261 -19.37 -2.04 -19.53
N GLU A 262 -18.37 -2.93 -19.43
CA GLU A 262 -18.43 -4.06 -18.50
C GLU A 262 -18.34 -3.61 -17.04
N LEU A 263 -17.61 -2.53 -16.76
CA LEU A 263 -17.58 -1.91 -15.44
C LEU A 263 -18.96 -1.41 -15.04
N GLU A 264 -19.66 -0.71 -15.94
CA GLU A 264 -21.02 -0.22 -15.70
C GLU A 264 -22.01 -1.37 -15.46
N LEU A 265 -21.94 -2.44 -16.27
CA LEU A 265 -22.74 -3.65 -16.08
C LEU A 265 -22.44 -4.33 -14.73
N GLY A 266 -21.18 -4.32 -14.30
CA GLY A 266 -20.70 -4.90 -13.04
C GLY A 266 -20.87 -4.00 -11.80
N SER A 267 -21.29 -2.74 -11.96
CA SER A 267 -21.36 -1.71 -10.93
C SER A 267 -21.97 -2.19 -9.61
N THR A 268 -23.15 -2.81 -9.67
CA THR A 268 -23.86 -3.33 -8.50
C THR A 268 -23.05 -4.39 -7.76
N VAL A 269 -22.38 -5.29 -8.48
CA VAL A 269 -21.54 -6.34 -7.88
C VAL A 269 -20.34 -5.73 -7.18
N LEU A 270 -19.69 -4.74 -7.80
CA LEU A 270 -18.55 -4.02 -7.22
C LEU A 270 -18.95 -3.27 -5.94
N ILE A 271 -20.10 -2.58 -5.98
CA ILE A 271 -20.63 -1.88 -4.81
C ILE A 271 -20.96 -2.87 -3.68
N VAL A 272 -21.59 -4.00 -3.97
CA VAL A 272 -21.93 -5.01 -2.96
C VAL A 272 -20.67 -5.62 -2.35
N ILE A 273 -19.69 -6.02 -3.16
CA ILE A 273 -18.42 -6.59 -2.69
C ILE A 273 -17.62 -5.54 -1.90
N GLY A 274 -17.61 -4.30 -2.37
CA GLY A 274 -16.93 -3.19 -1.71
C GLY A 274 -17.56 -2.89 -0.35
N SER A 275 -18.89 -2.84 -0.29
CA SER A 275 -19.67 -2.67 0.93
C SER A 275 -19.42 -3.79 1.94
N ALA A 276 -19.44 -5.03 1.46
CA ALA A 276 -19.11 -6.20 2.28
C ALA A 276 -17.68 -6.09 2.83
N SER A 277 -16.71 -5.68 2.01
CA SER A 277 -15.31 -5.47 2.42
C SER A 277 -15.18 -4.38 3.49
N VAL A 278 -15.86 -3.24 3.33
CA VAL A 278 -15.88 -2.14 4.32
C VAL A 278 -16.34 -2.64 5.68
N ILE A 279 -17.50 -3.29 5.74
CA ILE A 279 -18.10 -3.74 7.00
C ILE A 279 -17.30 -4.90 7.59
N TYR A 280 -16.98 -5.92 6.79
CA TYR A 280 -16.26 -7.10 7.23
C TYR A 280 -14.86 -6.73 7.76
N GLY A 281 -14.10 -5.94 7.00
CA GLY A 281 -12.77 -5.50 7.39
C GLY A 281 -12.79 -4.64 8.66
N ALA A 282 -13.77 -3.74 8.78
CA ALA A 282 -13.89 -2.89 9.97
C ALA A 282 -14.30 -3.67 11.23
N LEU A 283 -15.27 -4.57 11.13
CA LEU A 283 -15.70 -5.41 12.27
C LEU A 283 -14.57 -6.32 12.77
N LEU A 284 -13.83 -6.94 11.85
CA LEU A 284 -12.70 -7.79 12.23
C LEU A 284 -11.52 -6.97 12.75
N ALA A 285 -11.27 -5.76 12.24
CA ALA A 285 -10.26 -4.89 12.81
C ALA A 285 -10.57 -4.51 14.27
N VAL A 286 -11.83 -4.21 14.59
CA VAL A 286 -12.27 -3.90 15.97
C VAL A 286 -12.12 -5.11 16.91
N SER A 287 -12.25 -6.33 16.39
CA SER A 287 -12.13 -7.55 17.21
C SER A 287 -10.70 -8.00 17.44
N ARG A 288 -9.72 -7.47 16.68
CA ARG A 288 -8.31 -7.84 16.83
C ARG A 288 -7.66 -7.12 18.01
N ARG A 289 -6.70 -7.81 18.62
CA ARG A 289 -5.89 -7.30 19.73
C ARG A 289 -4.47 -6.94 19.28
N ASP A 290 -3.97 -7.61 18.26
CA ASP A 290 -2.66 -7.34 17.69
C ASP A 290 -2.74 -6.12 16.75
N PRO A 291 -1.95 -5.05 16.96
CA PRO A 291 -1.97 -3.83 16.14
C PRO A 291 -1.70 -4.06 14.66
N ALA A 292 -0.80 -4.97 14.31
CA ALA A 292 -0.46 -5.25 12.92
C ALA A 292 -1.60 -6.02 12.23
N GLU A 293 -2.23 -6.97 12.94
CA GLU A 293 -3.43 -7.67 12.48
C GLU A 293 -4.64 -6.71 12.34
N MET A 294 -4.84 -5.79 13.29
CA MET A 294 -5.85 -4.72 13.20
C MET A 294 -5.65 -3.88 11.94
N LEU A 295 -4.41 -3.46 11.66
CA LEU A 295 -4.07 -2.69 10.46
C LEU A 295 -4.28 -3.50 9.18
N ALA A 296 -4.03 -4.81 9.21
CA ALA A 296 -4.28 -5.71 8.09
C ALA A 296 -5.78 -5.79 7.77
N TYR A 297 -6.64 -6.08 8.75
CA TYR A 297 -8.10 -6.11 8.55
C TYR A 297 -8.67 -4.74 8.15
N SER A 298 -8.14 -3.67 8.73
CA SER A 298 -8.47 -2.32 8.30
C SER A 298 -8.17 -2.13 6.81
N SER A 299 -7.05 -2.66 6.29
CA SER A 299 -6.70 -2.52 4.87
C SER A 299 -7.74 -3.15 3.93
N ILE A 300 -8.38 -4.25 4.34
CA ILE A 300 -9.50 -4.88 3.61
C ILE A 300 -10.68 -3.91 3.53
N GLY A 301 -11.04 -3.30 4.67
CA GLY A 301 -12.13 -2.31 4.71
C GLY A 301 -11.82 -1.05 3.90
N GLN A 302 -10.57 -0.59 3.96
CA GLN A 302 -10.12 0.59 3.20
C GLN A 302 -10.10 0.35 1.69
N ALA A 303 -9.72 -0.86 1.24
CA ALA A 303 -9.86 -1.26 -0.15
C ALA A 303 -11.31 -1.32 -0.62
N GLY A 304 -12.23 -1.73 0.27
CA GLY A 304 -13.67 -1.74 -0.01
C GLY A 304 -14.22 -0.37 -0.41
N TYR A 305 -13.76 0.71 0.23
CA TYR A 305 -14.14 2.07 -0.15
C TYR A 305 -13.70 2.45 -1.57
N VAL A 306 -12.48 2.07 -1.97
CA VAL A 306 -11.99 2.27 -3.35
C VAL A 306 -12.89 1.52 -4.33
N LEU A 307 -13.32 0.31 -3.98
CA LEU A 307 -14.18 -0.51 -4.84
C LEU A 307 -15.60 0.05 -4.97
N VAL A 308 -16.18 0.56 -3.88
CA VAL A 308 -17.49 1.25 -3.93
C VAL A 308 -17.42 2.46 -4.86
N ALA A 309 -16.37 3.28 -4.73
CA ALA A 309 -16.17 4.46 -5.56
C ALA A 309 -15.96 4.11 -7.04
N LEU A 310 -15.19 3.05 -7.32
CA LEU A 310 -15.02 2.52 -8.67
C LEU A 310 -16.34 2.01 -9.26
N GLY A 311 -17.14 1.28 -8.47
CA GLY A 311 -18.42 0.73 -8.91
C GLY A 311 -19.49 1.80 -9.17
N LEU A 312 -19.40 2.95 -8.51
CA LEU A 312 -20.21 4.13 -8.84
C LEU A 312 -19.79 4.76 -10.18
N GLY A 313 -18.51 4.61 -10.57
CA GLY A 313 -18.01 5.10 -11.84
C GLY A 313 -18.10 6.62 -11.96
N GLY A 314 -18.19 7.11 -13.20
CA GLY A 314 -18.26 8.53 -13.51
C GLY A 314 -17.02 9.33 -13.07
N PRO A 315 -16.93 10.63 -13.40
CA PRO A 315 -15.77 11.45 -13.05
C PRO A 315 -15.55 11.54 -11.54
N VAL A 316 -16.64 11.61 -10.76
CA VAL A 316 -16.58 11.82 -9.31
C VAL A 316 -16.24 10.55 -8.56
N GLY A 317 -16.82 9.40 -8.92
CA GLY A 317 -16.48 8.10 -8.33
C GLY A 317 -15.04 7.70 -8.61
N LEU A 318 -14.56 7.85 -9.85
CA LEU A 318 -13.17 7.55 -10.20
C LEU A 318 -12.18 8.48 -9.48
N ALA A 319 -12.45 9.79 -9.41
CA ALA A 319 -11.59 10.73 -8.68
C ALA A 319 -11.55 10.40 -7.17
N ALA A 320 -12.70 10.06 -6.58
CA ALA A 320 -12.77 9.63 -5.18
C ALA A 320 -11.97 8.32 -4.95
N ALA A 321 -12.05 7.36 -5.86
CA ALA A 321 -11.29 6.11 -5.79
C ALA A 321 -9.76 6.37 -5.80
N VAL A 322 -9.28 7.22 -6.70
CA VAL A 322 -7.86 7.61 -6.79
C VAL A 322 -7.42 8.35 -5.53
N LEU A 323 -8.18 9.39 -5.13
CA LEU A 323 -7.89 10.17 -3.94
C LEU A 323 -7.82 9.30 -2.69
N TYR A 324 -8.78 8.39 -2.53
CA TYR A 324 -8.81 7.49 -1.37
C TYR A 324 -7.63 6.52 -1.35
N ALA A 325 -7.24 5.98 -2.51
CA ALA A 325 -6.07 5.10 -2.62
C ALA A 325 -4.79 5.82 -2.16
N ILE A 326 -4.58 7.07 -2.59
CA ILE A 326 -3.43 7.90 -2.18
C ILE A 326 -3.41 8.11 -0.66
N LEU A 327 -4.53 8.56 -0.11
CA LEU A 327 -4.62 8.90 1.32
C LEU A 327 -4.49 7.67 2.21
N ASN A 328 -5.09 6.54 1.81
CA ASN A 328 -4.96 5.27 2.53
C ASN A 328 -3.51 4.78 2.51
N ALA A 329 -2.83 4.82 1.36
CA ALA A 329 -1.44 4.42 1.23
C ALA A 329 -0.50 5.21 2.16
N LEU A 330 -0.61 6.54 2.18
CA LEU A 330 0.18 7.41 3.07
C LEU A 330 -0.13 7.13 4.55
N SER A 331 -1.40 6.96 4.90
CA SER A 331 -1.83 6.66 6.27
C SER A 331 -1.29 5.32 6.75
N LYS A 332 -1.33 4.28 5.92
CA LYS A 332 -0.80 2.95 6.23
C LYS A 332 0.72 2.95 6.36
N ALA A 333 1.42 3.61 5.43
CA ALA A 333 2.87 3.77 5.52
C ALA A 333 3.26 4.44 6.85
N LEU A 334 2.58 5.52 7.23
CA LEU A 334 2.83 6.21 8.50
C LEU A 334 2.58 5.31 9.71
N LEU A 335 1.44 4.61 9.75
CA LEU A 335 1.05 3.74 10.86
C LEU A 335 2.01 2.56 11.05
N PHE A 336 2.40 1.88 9.97
CA PHE A 336 3.37 0.78 10.06
C PHE A 336 4.76 1.27 10.48
N LEU A 337 5.27 2.36 9.90
CA LEU A 337 6.59 2.90 10.24
C LEU A 337 6.68 3.48 11.65
N SER A 338 5.58 3.98 12.21
CA SER A 338 5.55 4.54 13.57
C SER A 338 5.11 3.55 14.64
N GLY A 339 4.39 2.47 14.29
CA GLY A 339 3.80 1.54 15.26
C GLY A 339 4.81 0.82 16.15
N ALA A 340 5.97 0.44 15.60
CA ALA A 340 7.03 -0.22 16.37
C ALA A 340 7.93 0.76 17.16
N LEU A 341 7.76 2.07 16.98
CA LEU A 341 8.61 3.09 17.58
C LEU A 341 7.98 3.65 18.87
N ARG A 342 8.78 4.30 19.71
CA ARG A 342 8.33 4.86 21.00
C ARG A 342 8.80 6.31 21.17
N GLY A 343 8.07 7.07 21.98
CA GLY A 343 8.31 8.48 22.30
C GLY A 343 7.17 9.41 21.93
N ALA A 344 7.08 10.58 22.57
CA ALA A 344 5.95 11.51 22.43
C ALA A 344 5.73 12.00 21.00
N LEU A 345 6.81 12.35 20.28
CA LEU A 345 6.71 12.78 18.88
C LEU A 345 6.23 11.67 17.94
N VAL A 346 6.66 10.42 18.21
CA VAL A 346 6.19 9.24 17.47
C VAL A 346 4.72 8.97 17.76
N ALA A 347 4.30 9.08 19.02
CA ALA A 347 2.90 8.93 19.40
C ALA A 347 2.03 9.97 18.67
N GLY A 348 2.48 11.23 18.60
CA GLY A 348 1.84 12.27 17.79
C GLY A 348 1.77 11.92 16.30
N ALA A 349 2.88 11.45 15.72
CA ALA A 349 2.92 11.00 14.33
C ALA A 349 1.96 9.83 14.05
N PHE A 350 1.91 8.86 14.97
CA PHE A 350 0.97 7.74 14.89
C PHE A 350 -0.48 8.23 15.01
N ALA A 351 -0.77 9.16 15.91
CA ALA A 351 -2.10 9.74 16.08
C ALA A 351 -2.56 10.44 14.79
N VAL A 352 -1.67 11.17 14.10
CA VAL A 352 -1.97 11.75 12.79
C VAL A 352 -2.36 10.67 11.78
N GLY A 353 -1.59 9.58 11.69
CA GLY A 353 -1.92 8.45 10.82
C GLY A 353 -3.25 7.79 11.18
N ALA A 354 -3.54 7.63 12.48
CA ALA A 354 -4.78 7.04 12.97
C ALA A 354 -5.99 7.93 12.70
N LEU A 355 -5.87 9.24 12.88
CA LEU A 355 -6.89 10.22 12.52
C LEU A 355 -7.13 10.26 11.01
N SER A 356 -6.06 10.19 10.22
CA SER A 356 -6.15 10.10 8.76
C SER A 356 -6.93 8.84 8.34
N LEU A 357 -6.57 7.67 8.90
CA LEU A 357 -7.27 6.41 8.65
C LEU A 357 -8.76 6.44 9.09
N ALA A 358 -9.04 7.10 10.21
CA ALA A 358 -10.40 7.35 10.71
C ALA A 358 -11.16 8.37 9.85
N GLY A 359 -10.46 9.15 9.03
CA GLY A 359 -11.03 10.24 8.23
C GLY A 359 -11.51 11.41 9.07
N MET A 360 -10.69 11.85 10.03
CA MET A 360 -11.02 12.95 10.94
C MET A 360 -10.19 14.20 10.61
N PRO A 361 -10.79 15.41 10.58
CA PRO A 361 -10.05 16.67 10.47
C PRO A 361 -9.07 16.85 11.64
N PRO A 362 -7.88 17.47 11.45
CA PRO A 362 -7.36 18.07 10.21
C PRO A 362 -6.55 17.10 9.33
N ALA A 363 -6.60 15.78 9.56
CA ALA A 363 -5.77 14.84 8.82
C ALA A 363 -6.28 14.60 7.38
N ALA A 364 -5.38 14.35 6.44
CA ALA A 364 -5.72 14.29 5.01
C ALA A 364 -6.77 13.22 4.66
N GLY A 365 -6.82 12.09 5.37
CA GLY A 365 -7.83 11.05 5.09
C GLY A 365 -9.29 11.49 5.27
N PHE A 366 -9.55 12.62 5.95
CA PHE A 366 -10.89 13.23 5.96
C PHE A 366 -11.37 13.58 4.55
N LEU A 367 -10.48 14.11 3.69
CA LEU A 367 -10.80 14.48 2.31
C LEU A 367 -11.25 13.28 1.48
N GLY A 368 -10.57 12.14 1.68
CA GLY A 368 -10.92 10.90 1.01
C GLY A 368 -12.31 10.42 1.40
N LYS A 369 -12.64 10.41 2.70
CA LYS A 369 -13.99 10.03 3.15
C LYS A 369 -15.04 11.02 2.69
N LEU A 370 -14.74 12.31 2.72
CA LEU A 370 -15.64 13.35 2.24
C LEU A 370 -15.95 13.17 0.75
N ALA A 371 -14.95 12.88 -0.08
CA ALA A 371 -15.14 12.59 -1.49
C ALA A 371 -16.03 11.35 -1.70
N LEU A 372 -15.84 10.28 -0.92
CA LEU A 372 -16.72 9.10 -0.95
C LEU A 372 -18.15 9.42 -0.51
N PHE A 373 -18.32 10.28 0.50
CA PHE A 373 -19.67 10.72 0.88
C PHE A 373 -20.34 11.51 -0.24
N HIS A 374 -19.58 12.35 -0.94
CA HIS A 374 -20.07 13.10 -2.09
C HIS A 374 -20.59 12.18 -3.19
N THR A 375 -19.86 11.09 -3.51
CA THR A 375 -20.32 10.12 -4.52
C THR A 375 -21.64 9.45 -4.11
N GLY A 376 -21.82 9.14 -2.83
CA GLY A 376 -23.09 8.59 -2.32
C GLY A 376 -24.26 9.59 -2.37
N VAL A 377 -23.99 10.89 -2.23
CA VAL A 377 -24.99 11.96 -2.34
C VAL A 377 -25.38 12.20 -3.79
N GLU A 378 -24.42 12.22 -4.72
CA GLU A 378 -24.69 12.37 -6.16
C GLU A 378 -25.52 11.22 -6.72
N GLU A 379 -25.25 9.99 -6.27
CA GLU A 379 -26.05 8.81 -6.62
C GLU A 379 -27.46 8.85 -6.00
N GLY A 380 -27.69 9.71 -4.99
CA GLY A 380 -28.96 9.76 -4.25
C GLY A 380 -29.23 8.52 -3.37
N SER A 381 -28.21 7.69 -3.13
CA SER A 381 -28.37 6.42 -2.40
C SER A 381 -28.15 6.58 -0.90
N VAL A 382 -29.25 6.64 -0.16
CA VAL A 382 -29.22 6.69 1.32
C VAL A 382 -28.49 5.48 1.91
N ALA A 383 -28.61 4.30 1.30
CA ALA A 383 -27.93 3.09 1.76
C ALA A 383 -26.40 3.23 1.71
N LEU A 384 -25.86 3.83 0.64
CA LEU A 384 -24.42 4.09 0.53
C LEU A 384 -23.95 5.11 1.55
N ILE A 385 -24.69 6.20 1.75
CA ILE A 385 -24.34 7.20 2.75
C ILE A 385 -24.27 6.58 4.16
N VAL A 386 -25.26 5.77 4.53
CA VAL A 386 -25.30 5.06 5.82
C VAL A 386 -24.12 4.08 5.94
N LEU A 387 -23.84 3.32 4.89
CA LEU A 387 -22.70 2.39 4.86
C LEU A 387 -21.38 3.13 5.09
N LEU A 388 -21.13 4.21 4.35
CA LEU A 388 -19.89 4.99 4.43
C LEU A 388 -19.71 5.58 5.83
N PHE A 389 -20.80 6.06 6.44
CA PHE A 389 -20.83 6.54 7.82
C PHE A 389 -20.54 5.44 8.83
N CYS A 390 -21.21 4.31 8.75
CA CYS A 390 -20.99 3.18 9.64
C CYS A 390 -19.55 2.66 9.56
N GLY A 391 -19.02 2.48 8.34
CA GLY A 391 -17.62 2.12 8.15
C GLY A 391 -16.66 3.17 8.69
N GLY A 392 -17.00 4.46 8.57
CA GLY A 392 -16.24 5.58 9.09
C GLY A 392 -16.17 5.57 10.61
N ALA A 393 -17.31 5.35 11.27
CA ALA A 393 -17.43 5.23 12.72
C ALA A 393 -16.65 4.03 13.26
N LEU A 394 -16.77 2.85 12.63
CA LEU A 394 -15.98 1.68 13.01
C LEU A 394 -14.48 1.92 12.81
N ALA A 395 -14.10 2.65 11.75
CA ALA A 395 -12.72 3.05 11.54
C ALA A 395 -12.16 3.96 12.63
N PHE A 396 -12.96 4.89 13.12
CA PHE A 396 -12.59 5.68 14.28
C PHE A 396 -12.39 4.80 15.53
N VAL A 397 -13.30 3.84 15.78
CA VAL A 397 -13.19 2.92 16.93
C VAL A 397 -11.89 2.13 16.89
N TYR A 398 -11.58 1.43 15.80
CA TYR A 398 -10.34 0.64 15.76
C TYR A 398 -9.09 1.53 15.72
N ALA A 399 -9.14 2.74 15.13
CA ALA A 399 -8.00 3.66 15.12
C ALA A 399 -7.68 4.16 16.54
N PHE A 400 -8.73 4.43 17.33
CA PHE A 400 -8.58 4.78 18.73
C PHE A 400 -8.05 3.61 19.57
N GLN A 401 -8.58 2.39 19.37
CA GLN A 401 -8.07 1.17 20.02
C GLN A 401 -6.60 0.93 19.70
N LEU A 402 -6.20 1.14 18.44
CA LEU A 402 -4.82 0.99 17.97
C LEU A 402 -3.88 1.94 18.71
N TYR A 403 -4.26 3.22 18.81
CA TYR A 403 -3.50 4.21 19.59
C TYR A 403 -3.42 3.85 21.08
N GLN A 404 -4.54 3.43 21.68
CA GLN A 404 -4.57 3.00 23.07
C GLN A 404 -3.64 1.81 23.33
N HIS A 405 -3.63 0.83 22.43
CA HIS A 405 -2.79 -0.37 22.58
C HIS A 405 -1.31 -0.02 22.53
N GLU A 406 -0.88 0.73 21.50
CA GLU A 406 0.53 1.04 21.27
C GLU A 406 1.12 2.01 22.30
N PHE A 407 0.37 3.05 22.70
CA PHE A 407 0.93 4.18 23.47
C PHE A 407 0.34 4.33 24.87
N TRP A 408 -0.89 3.90 25.12
CA TRP A 408 -1.55 4.11 26.42
C TRP A 408 -1.46 2.90 27.36
N ARG A 409 -1.61 1.68 26.83
CA ARG A 409 -1.59 0.44 27.64
C ARG A 409 -0.17 -0.08 27.86
N GLY A 410 0.73 0.12 26.90
CA GLY A 410 2.14 -0.23 27.03
C GLY A 410 2.86 0.45 28.21
N SER A 411 2.37 1.61 28.67
CA SER A 411 2.90 2.31 29.85
C SER A 411 2.34 1.79 31.18
N ARG A 412 1.18 1.11 31.18
CA ARG A 412 0.53 0.60 32.41
C ARG A 412 0.96 -0.80 32.82
N VAL A 413 1.18 -1.72 31.87
CA VAL A 413 1.57 -3.10 32.21
C VAL A 413 2.93 -3.13 32.92
N LYS A 414 3.90 -2.31 32.49
CA LYS A 414 5.22 -2.22 33.14
C LYS A 414 5.22 -1.55 34.51
N ALA A 415 4.23 -0.70 34.82
CA ALA A 415 4.12 -0.04 36.12
C ALA A 415 3.43 -0.93 37.18
N GLY A 416 2.53 -1.83 36.76
CA GLY A 416 1.81 -2.73 37.66
C GLY A 416 2.56 -4.03 37.98
N THR A 417 3.15 -4.68 36.98
CA THR A 417 3.79 -5.99 37.18
C THR A 417 5.09 -5.91 37.97
N GLY A 418 5.84 -4.81 37.88
CA GLY A 418 7.08 -4.64 38.64
C GLY A 418 6.88 -4.56 40.15
N LEU A 419 5.73 -4.06 40.61
CA LEU A 419 5.38 -3.99 42.04
C LEU A 419 4.75 -5.30 42.53
N GLU A 420 3.92 -5.95 41.71
CA GLU A 420 3.28 -7.23 42.06
C GLU A 420 4.27 -8.40 42.02
N GLU A 421 5.19 -8.47 41.06
CA GLU A 421 6.24 -9.52 41.00
C GLU A 421 7.28 -9.33 42.11
N ALA A 422 7.64 -8.09 42.45
CA ALA A 422 8.52 -7.80 43.58
C ALA A 422 7.85 -8.16 44.93
N ALA A 423 6.56 -7.84 45.10
CA ALA A 423 5.79 -8.19 46.29
C ALA A 423 5.58 -9.72 46.41
N ALA A 424 5.31 -10.41 45.30
CA ALA A 424 5.18 -11.86 45.27
C ALA A 424 6.51 -12.59 45.52
N ALA A 425 7.63 -12.05 45.04
CA ALA A 425 8.96 -12.59 45.33
C ALA A 425 9.32 -12.43 46.81
N SER A 426 9.10 -11.24 47.39
CA SER A 426 9.31 -11.01 48.84
C SER A 426 8.39 -11.86 49.71
N ALA A 427 7.13 -12.06 49.34
CA ALA A 427 6.21 -12.92 50.08
C ALA A 427 6.61 -14.40 50.03
N LYS A 428 7.19 -14.85 48.90
CA LYS A 428 7.65 -16.23 48.71
C LYS A 428 8.94 -16.53 49.46
N GLU A 429 9.84 -15.56 49.62
CA GLU A 429 11.03 -15.71 50.47
C GLU A 429 10.68 -15.71 51.96
N LEU A 430 9.72 -14.88 52.38
CA LEU A 430 9.25 -14.85 53.78
C LEU A 430 8.53 -16.14 54.19
N ALA A 431 7.75 -16.74 53.28
CA ALA A 431 7.07 -18.01 53.49
C ALA A 431 8.01 -19.23 53.52
N ALA A 432 9.22 -19.10 52.96
CA ALA A 432 10.22 -20.16 52.92
C ALA A 432 11.14 -20.19 54.16
N GLY A 433 10.92 -19.32 55.15
CA GLY A 433 11.64 -19.35 56.43
C GLY A 433 13.14 -19.04 56.33
N ARG A 434 13.60 -18.40 55.24
CA ARG A 434 14.99 -17.95 55.08
C ARG A 434 15.14 -16.54 55.63
N GLU A 435 16.13 -16.34 56.51
CA GLU A 435 16.54 -15.01 56.94
C GLU A 435 16.99 -14.17 55.74
N LEU A 436 16.54 -12.92 55.70
CA LEU A 436 16.93 -11.94 54.69
C LEU A 436 18.46 -11.81 54.67
N PRO A 437 19.12 -11.99 53.51
CA PRO A 437 20.56 -11.79 53.44
C PRO A 437 20.86 -10.32 53.72
N ILE A 438 21.64 -10.08 54.78
CA ILE A 438 22.30 -8.80 55.01
C ILE A 438 23.20 -8.52 53.80
N ALA A 439 23.10 -7.29 53.29
CA ALA A 439 23.77 -6.75 52.12
C ALA A 439 25.21 -7.28 51.90
N GLY A 440 25.47 -7.82 50.72
CA GLY A 440 26.82 -8.18 50.30
C GLY A 440 26.88 -8.90 48.94
N GLY A 441 27.05 -8.12 47.87
CA GLY A 441 27.75 -8.58 46.65
C GLY A 441 26.93 -9.29 45.56
N ALA A 442 26.74 -8.56 44.46
CA ALA A 442 26.60 -9.08 43.10
C ALA A 442 25.42 -10.02 42.77
N ALA A 443 24.20 -9.50 42.83
CA ALA A 443 23.11 -9.98 41.96
C ALA A 443 23.05 -9.07 40.74
N GLY A 444 23.48 -9.57 39.58
CA GLY A 444 23.26 -8.92 38.29
C GLY A 444 21.76 -8.88 38.02
N SER A 445 21.18 -7.72 38.24
CA SER A 445 19.80 -7.40 37.90
C SER A 445 19.71 -7.24 36.38
N ASP A 446 19.41 -8.32 35.66
CA ASP A 446 18.82 -8.21 34.32
C ASP A 446 17.36 -7.75 34.47
N VAL A 447 17.19 -6.52 34.96
CA VAL A 447 16.00 -5.72 34.68
C VAL A 447 15.98 -5.62 33.16
N ALA A 448 14.98 -6.22 32.53
CA ALA A 448 14.76 -6.15 31.10
C ALA A 448 14.96 -4.70 30.65
N ALA A 449 16.12 -4.45 30.03
CA ALA A 449 16.51 -3.13 29.59
C ALA A 449 15.36 -2.54 28.78
N GLU A 450 15.07 -1.25 28.98
CA GLU A 450 14.22 -0.52 28.05
C GLU A 450 14.62 -0.92 26.62
N PRO A 451 13.67 -1.29 25.74
CA PRO A 451 14.04 -1.49 24.34
C PRO A 451 14.78 -0.23 23.91
N ALA A 452 16.06 -0.37 23.56
CA ALA A 452 16.96 0.75 23.32
C ALA A 452 16.23 1.81 22.50
N ALA A 453 16.13 3.02 23.04
CA ALA A 453 15.33 4.07 22.43
C ALA A 453 15.68 4.17 20.94
N SER A 454 14.69 3.90 20.07
CA SER A 454 14.88 3.86 18.63
C SER A 454 15.68 5.11 18.17
N PRO A 455 16.66 4.97 17.27
CA PRO A 455 17.52 6.08 16.88
C PRO A 455 16.71 7.32 16.53
N VAL A 456 17.15 8.51 16.97
CA VAL A 456 16.44 9.79 16.70
C VAL A 456 16.15 9.95 15.21
N ALA A 457 17.10 9.53 14.36
CA ALA A 457 16.96 9.57 12.91
C ALA A 457 15.79 8.71 12.39
N VAL A 458 15.55 7.52 12.96
CA VAL A 458 14.43 6.65 12.55
C VAL A 458 13.09 7.30 12.91
N ARG A 459 13.01 7.90 14.11
CA ARG A 459 11.81 8.64 14.56
C ARG A 459 11.51 9.86 13.69
N ALA A 460 12.54 10.54 13.19
CA ALA A 460 12.38 11.69 12.32
C ALA A 460 11.65 11.35 11.02
N VAL A 461 11.85 10.14 10.46
CA VAL A 461 11.14 9.69 9.25
C VAL A 461 9.62 9.67 9.47
N SER A 462 9.16 9.09 10.59
CA SER A 462 7.74 9.04 10.92
C SER A 462 7.14 10.43 11.17
N VAL A 463 7.90 11.33 11.81
CA VAL A 463 7.46 12.72 12.06
C VAL A 463 7.34 13.49 10.74
N VAL A 464 8.32 13.40 9.85
CA VAL A 464 8.27 14.05 8.53
C VAL A 464 7.07 13.54 7.73
N LEU A 465 6.83 12.23 7.72
CA LEU A 465 5.68 11.65 7.05
C LEU A 465 4.35 12.12 7.65
N ALA A 466 4.26 12.25 8.98
CA ALA A 466 3.08 12.83 9.64
C ALA A 466 2.86 14.30 9.28
N LEU A 467 3.92 15.10 9.20
CA LEU A 467 3.83 16.50 8.76
C LEU A 467 3.33 16.60 7.31
N ILE A 468 3.78 15.71 6.43
CA ILE A 468 3.27 15.64 5.06
C ILE A 468 1.78 15.29 5.06
N VAL A 469 1.36 14.27 5.82
CA VAL A 469 -0.07 13.89 5.93
C VAL A 469 -0.93 15.03 6.50
N LEU A 470 -0.41 15.82 7.44
CA LEU A 470 -1.12 17.01 7.92
C LEU A 470 -1.15 18.13 6.88
N ALA A 471 -0.03 18.41 6.22
CA ALA A 471 0.07 19.46 5.20
C ALA A 471 -0.91 19.19 4.04
N LEU A 472 -1.02 17.94 3.60
CA LEU A 472 -1.97 17.52 2.57
C LEU A 472 -3.43 17.62 3.03
N GLY A 473 -3.70 17.53 4.34
CA GLY A 473 -5.04 17.75 4.90
C GLY A 473 -5.42 19.22 5.00
N LEU A 474 -4.45 20.08 5.30
CA LEU A 474 -4.63 21.53 5.40
C LEU A 474 -4.63 22.23 4.03
N TRP A 475 -3.87 21.70 3.06
CA TRP A 475 -3.81 22.19 1.69
C TRP A 475 -4.16 21.07 0.70
N PRO A 476 -5.47 20.82 0.48
CA PRO A 476 -5.95 19.68 -0.29
C PRO A 476 -5.83 19.85 -1.80
N GLU A 477 -5.71 21.08 -2.31
CA GLU A 477 -5.79 21.40 -3.75
C GLU A 477 -4.87 20.53 -4.62
N PRO A 478 -3.58 20.31 -4.29
CA PRO A 478 -2.70 19.51 -5.14
C PRO A 478 -3.14 18.05 -5.27
N LEU A 479 -3.76 17.48 -4.23
CA LEU A 479 -4.26 16.11 -4.28
C LEU A 479 -5.59 16.02 -5.03
N LEU A 480 -6.46 17.01 -4.84
CA LEU A 480 -7.74 17.08 -5.55
C LEU A 480 -7.50 17.22 -7.05
N SER A 481 -6.63 18.14 -7.48
CA SER A 481 -6.29 18.31 -8.89
C SER A 481 -5.68 17.04 -9.47
N LEU A 482 -4.71 16.44 -8.77
CA LEU A 482 -4.05 15.21 -9.21
C LEU A 482 -5.04 14.04 -9.37
N SER A 483 -5.96 13.88 -8.40
CA SER A 483 -6.99 12.83 -8.46
C SER A 483 -7.99 13.06 -9.60
N SER A 484 -8.36 14.32 -9.86
CA SER A 484 -9.25 14.68 -10.96
C SER A 484 -8.60 14.49 -12.33
N ASP A 485 -7.34 14.88 -12.51
CA ASP A 485 -6.60 14.70 -13.76
C ASP A 485 -6.36 13.21 -14.03
N ALA A 486 -6.04 12.44 -12.99
CA ALA A 486 -5.91 10.99 -13.08
C ALA A 486 -7.22 10.29 -13.49
N ALA A 487 -8.36 10.73 -12.94
CA ALA A 487 -9.68 10.21 -13.32
C ALA A 487 -10.10 10.62 -14.74
N ALA A 488 -9.73 11.83 -15.18
CA ALA A 488 -10.07 12.32 -16.51
C ALA A 488 -9.49 11.45 -17.65
N VAL A 489 -8.29 10.90 -17.44
CA VAL A 489 -7.63 9.97 -18.39
C VAL A 489 -8.47 8.71 -18.62
N LEU A 490 -9.29 8.30 -17.66
CA LEU A 490 -10.07 7.05 -17.73
C LEU A 490 -11.40 7.21 -18.51
N HIS A 491 -11.89 8.44 -18.68
CA HIS A 491 -13.20 8.72 -19.30
C HIS A 491 -13.10 9.17 -20.77
N GLY A 492 -12.03 8.80 -21.47
CA GLY A 492 -11.83 9.21 -22.87
C GLY A 492 -11.69 10.73 -23.07
N GLY A 493 -11.47 11.48 -21.98
CA GLY A 493 -11.24 12.90 -22.03
C GLY A 493 -9.86 13.19 -22.59
N ALA A 494 -9.77 13.42 -23.90
CA ALA A 494 -8.68 14.19 -24.45
C ALA A 494 -8.64 15.54 -23.70
N ARG A 495 -7.56 15.77 -22.97
CA ARG A 495 -6.97 17.10 -22.95
C ARG A 495 -5.84 17.09 -23.95
#